data_AF-A0A4V5NEK9-F1
#
_entry.id   AF-A0A4V5NEK9-F1
#
_cell.length_a   1.000
_cell.length_b   1.000
_cell.length_c   1.000
_cell.angle_alpha   90.00
_cell.angle_beta   90.00
_cell.angle_gamma   90.00
#
_symmetry.space_group_name_H-M   'P 1'
#
loop_
_entity.id
_entity.type
_entity.pdbx_description
1 polymer ?
#
loop_
_entity_poly.entity_id
_entity_poly.type
_entity_poly.pdbx_seq_one_letter_code
_entity_poly.pdbx_strand_id
1 'polypeptide(L)'
;MATNVANMAASALVPRSHVPTLHDRAALLRDKARVSITLATDAGLRNISSDLPRAVVVHYSTFGAQQLGATSANVSIPPPTGLVSILHIGPGLAAPGAVKWVVEWMVKACHHKGKNEYRLFAEKKFGFAQNVLVYQALLLFGITAPADHFVAHLNKHISTKQLTAEEVATVWHTLPRESKILKNMLFALVDKKHDHNLDHESAIVAYVATQPELNGLLSEVREMRNKSFEHQKALEEKWALREQQKKIALKRQEHNKKEAAKAAKRHAEWREPTKHQGGAYEKALAPGQRTRGGLVG
;
A
#
# COMPACT_ATOMS: atom_id res chain seq x y z
N MET A 1 7.31 -30.33 -4.27
CA MET A 1 8.31 -29.92 -3.26
C MET A 1 8.28 -28.40 -3.15
N ALA A 2 7.47 -27.86 -2.23
CA ALA A 2 7.05 -26.44 -2.23
C ALA A 2 7.26 -25.76 -0.86
N THR A 3 8.42 -25.97 -0.23
CA THR A 3 8.64 -25.56 1.17
C THR A 3 9.75 -24.56 1.43
N ASN A 4 10.44 -24.00 0.43
CA ASN A 4 11.65 -23.19 0.70
C ASN A 4 11.53 -21.66 0.57
N VAL A 5 10.44 -21.09 0.03
CA VAL A 5 10.37 -19.63 -0.18
C VAL A 5 9.72 -18.90 0.99
N ALA A 6 8.74 -19.52 1.67
CA ALA A 6 8.01 -18.90 2.78
C ALA A 6 8.89 -18.65 4.03
N ASN A 7 9.89 -19.50 4.28
CA ASN A 7 10.82 -19.33 5.40
C ASN A 7 11.84 -18.20 5.21
N MET A 8 12.03 -17.68 3.98
CA MET A 8 12.99 -16.60 3.73
C MET A 8 12.42 -15.21 4.08
N ALA A 9 11.11 -15.03 4.07
CA ALA A 9 10.45 -13.75 4.40
C ALA A 9 10.26 -13.54 5.92
N ALA A 10 10.31 -14.62 6.71
CA ALA A 10 9.97 -14.60 8.14
C ALA A 10 11.18 -14.36 9.07
N SER A 11 12.42 -14.29 8.56
CA SER A 11 13.56 -13.86 9.37
C SER A 11 13.55 -12.34 9.52
N ALA A 12 12.77 -11.92 10.52
CA ALA A 12 12.59 -10.57 11.00
C ALA A 12 13.91 -9.77 11.09
N LEU A 13 13.89 -8.59 10.45
CA LEU A 13 14.14 -7.30 11.10
C LEU A 13 15.08 -7.35 12.32
N VAL A 14 16.39 -7.49 12.07
CA VAL A 14 17.37 -6.99 13.03
C VAL A 14 17.66 -5.54 12.63
N PRO A 15 17.31 -4.53 13.45
CA PRO A 15 17.72 -3.16 13.20
C PRO A 15 19.25 -3.12 13.34
N ARG A 16 19.97 -2.97 12.24
CA ARG A 16 21.41 -2.71 12.30
C ARG A 16 21.61 -1.26 12.71
N SER A 17 21.79 -1.03 14.00
CA SER A 17 21.95 0.28 14.65
C SER A 17 23.28 0.98 14.39
N HIS A 18 24.15 0.46 13.52
CA HIS A 18 25.36 1.14 13.09
C HIS A 18 25.47 1.14 11.57
N VAL A 19 25.17 2.29 10.95
CA VAL A 19 25.62 2.60 9.60
C VAL A 19 27.10 2.95 9.71
N PRO A 20 28.04 2.12 9.21
CA PRO A 20 29.46 2.39 9.40
C PRO A 20 29.84 3.68 8.67
N THR A 21 30.80 4.41 9.22
CA THR A 21 31.37 5.58 8.52
C THR A 21 32.12 5.11 7.27
N LEU A 22 32.42 6.02 6.34
CA LEU A 22 33.16 5.67 5.12
C LEU A 22 34.48 4.94 5.42
N HIS A 23 35.19 5.38 6.46
CA HIS A 23 36.49 4.85 6.85
C HIS A 23 36.37 3.39 7.33
N ASP A 24 35.27 3.08 8.02
CA ASP A 24 34.93 1.73 8.48
C ASP A 24 34.54 0.81 7.30
N ARG A 25 33.92 1.35 6.24
CA ARG A 25 33.53 0.56 5.05
C ARG A 25 34.71 0.20 4.17
N ALA A 26 35.65 1.14 3.96
CA ALA A 26 36.88 0.84 3.25
C ALA A 26 37.71 -0.25 3.96
N ALA A 27 37.54 -0.41 5.28
CA ALA A 27 38.15 -1.49 6.05
C ALA A 27 37.62 -2.88 5.68
N LEU A 28 36.36 -2.99 5.26
CA LEU A 28 35.75 -4.27 4.85
C LEU A 28 36.49 -4.92 3.67
N LEU A 29 37.06 -4.10 2.78
CA LEU A 29 37.81 -4.56 1.61
C LEU A 29 39.19 -5.12 1.97
N ARG A 30 39.71 -4.76 3.15
CA ARG A 30 41.01 -5.22 3.65
C ARG A 30 40.93 -6.58 4.38
N ASP A 31 39.73 -7.16 4.49
CA ASP A 31 39.55 -8.47 5.09
C ASP A 31 40.35 -9.53 4.31
N LYS A 32 41.10 -10.34 5.05
CA LYS A 32 41.93 -11.42 4.49
C LYS A 32 41.10 -12.68 4.22
N ALA A 33 39.96 -12.84 4.90
CA ALA A 33 39.06 -13.96 4.65
C ALA A 33 38.30 -13.72 3.33
N ARG A 34 38.24 -14.76 2.49
CA ARG A 34 37.69 -14.67 1.13
C ARG A 34 36.52 -15.62 0.93
N VAL A 35 35.58 -15.19 0.09
CA VAL A 35 34.37 -15.91 -0.26
C VAL A 35 34.26 -16.01 -1.78
N SER A 36 34.02 -17.22 -2.27
CA SER A 36 33.58 -17.45 -3.64
C SER A 36 32.08 -17.66 -3.66
N ILE A 37 31.38 -17.00 -4.58
CA ILE A 37 29.93 -17.15 -4.74
C ILE A 37 29.67 -18.00 -5.99
N THR A 38 29.00 -19.13 -5.80
CA THR A 38 28.60 -20.03 -6.88
C THR A 38 27.09 -20.15 -6.92
N LEU A 39 26.55 -20.23 -8.14
CA LEU A 39 25.13 -20.34 -8.41
C LEU A 39 24.88 -21.61 -9.21
N ALA A 40 23.98 -22.46 -8.74
CA ALA A 40 23.50 -23.58 -9.53
C ALA A 40 22.60 -23.06 -10.66
N THR A 41 22.89 -23.49 -11.88
CA THR A 41 22.10 -23.19 -13.09
C THR A 41 21.77 -24.51 -13.78
N ASP A 42 20.87 -24.48 -14.77
CA ASP A 42 20.53 -25.67 -15.56
C ASP A 42 21.74 -26.25 -16.30
N ALA A 43 22.75 -25.41 -16.57
CA ALA A 43 24.03 -25.79 -17.17
C ALA A 43 25.09 -26.24 -16.14
N GLY A 44 24.72 -26.38 -14.85
CA GLY A 44 25.61 -26.72 -13.74
C GLY A 44 25.98 -25.55 -12.84
N LEU A 45 26.97 -25.76 -11.97
CA LEU A 45 27.46 -24.76 -11.03
C LEU A 45 28.28 -23.68 -11.74
N ARG A 46 27.81 -22.44 -11.69
CA ARG A 46 28.47 -21.27 -12.25
C ARG A 46 29.13 -20.45 -11.15
N ASN A 47 30.43 -20.17 -11.30
CA ASN A 47 31.11 -19.20 -10.46
C ASN A 47 30.66 -17.77 -10.87
N ILE A 48 30.07 -17.04 -9.93
CA ILE A 48 29.60 -15.67 -10.14
C ILE A 48 30.68 -14.66 -9.77
N SER A 49 31.40 -14.92 -8.68
CA SER A 49 32.51 -14.10 -8.23
C SER A 49 33.45 -14.96 -7.40
N SER A 50 34.74 -14.82 -7.70
CA SER A 50 35.83 -15.35 -6.92
C SER A 50 36.42 -14.24 -6.06
N ASP A 51 36.87 -14.61 -4.86
CA ASP A 51 37.73 -13.77 -4.02
C ASP A 51 37.11 -12.50 -3.39
N LEU A 52 35.81 -12.55 -3.07
CA LEU A 52 35.17 -11.45 -2.33
C LEU A 52 35.64 -11.42 -0.88
N PRO A 53 35.95 -10.25 -0.30
CA PRO A 53 36.19 -10.16 1.13
C PRO A 53 34.96 -10.62 1.93
N ARG A 54 35.14 -11.55 2.86
CA ARG A 54 34.05 -12.12 3.69
C ARG A 54 33.31 -11.02 4.44
N ALA A 55 34.03 -10.05 4.99
CA ALA A 55 33.47 -8.91 5.69
C ALA A 55 32.47 -8.12 4.84
N VAL A 56 32.69 -7.98 3.52
CA VAL A 56 31.75 -7.28 2.63
C VAL A 56 30.43 -8.06 2.51
N VAL A 57 30.51 -9.38 2.32
CA VAL A 57 29.33 -10.24 2.17
C VAL A 57 28.52 -10.26 3.47
N VAL A 58 29.16 -10.44 4.63
CA VAL A 58 28.51 -10.42 5.95
C VAL A 58 27.91 -9.04 6.25
N HIS A 59 28.60 -7.97 5.84
CA HIS A 59 28.14 -6.61 6.06
C HIS A 59 26.90 -6.27 5.23
N TYR A 60 26.81 -6.66 3.95
CA TYR A 60 25.67 -6.28 3.11
C TYR A 60 24.56 -7.32 3.07
N SER A 61 24.86 -8.60 3.23
CA SER A 61 23.91 -9.70 3.06
C SER A 61 23.60 -10.39 4.39
N THR A 62 22.31 -10.41 4.76
CA THR A 62 21.84 -11.19 5.90
C THR A 62 21.90 -12.70 5.62
N PHE A 63 21.55 -13.11 4.39
CA PHE A 63 21.74 -14.48 3.92
C PHE A 63 23.21 -14.91 3.99
N GLY A 64 24.13 -14.09 3.47
CA GLY A 64 25.56 -14.34 3.54
C GLY A 64 26.08 -14.40 4.97
N ALA A 65 25.63 -13.51 5.85
CA ALA A 65 25.97 -13.56 7.28
C ALA A 65 25.52 -14.87 7.94
N GLN A 66 24.29 -15.33 7.66
CA GLN A 66 23.79 -16.60 8.20
C GLN A 66 24.57 -17.81 7.66
N GLN A 67 24.75 -17.90 6.35
CA GLN A 67 25.44 -19.02 5.70
C GLN A 67 26.93 -19.11 6.08
N LEU A 68 27.55 -17.97 6.41
CA LEU A 68 28.95 -17.90 6.83
C LEU A 68 29.12 -17.91 8.37
N GLY A 69 28.07 -18.28 9.11
CA GLY A 69 28.11 -18.45 10.57
C GLY A 69 28.35 -17.16 11.36
N ALA A 70 27.96 -16.01 10.81
CA ALA A 70 28.15 -14.69 11.40
C ALA A 70 26.82 -14.09 11.93
N THR A 71 26.14 -14.81 12.84
CA THR A 71 24.94 -14.30 13.54
C THR A 71 25.33 -13.49 14.79
N SER A 72 24.52 -12.49 15.13
CA SER A 72 24.85 -11.32 15.95
C SER A 72 25.10 -11.56 17.45
N ALA A 73 25.55 -12.74 17.88
CA ALA A 73 25.79 -13.03 19.30
C ALA A 73 27.27 -13.29 19.65
N ASN A 74 28.15 -13.61 18.69
CA ASN A 74 29.57 -13.77 18.96
C ASN A 74 30.37 -13.57 17.68
N VAL A 75 30.94 -12.39 17.49
CA VAL A 75 32.04 -12.18 16.53
C VAL A 75 33.32 -12.74 17.15
N SER A 76 33.34 -14.03 17.49
CA SER A 76 34.60 -14.78 17.51
C SER A 76 34.81 -15.24 16.08
N ILE A 77 35.62 -14.44 15.37
CA ILE A 77 36.16 -14.77 14.07
C ILE A 77 36.85 -16.14 14.24
N PRO A 78 36.38 -17.21 13.57
CA PRO A 78 37.15 -18.45 13.57
C PRO A 78 38.54 -18.13 13.00
N PRO A 79 39.62 -18.74 13.53
CA PRO A 79 40.97 -18.41 13.13
C PRO A 79 41.13 -18.56 11.61
N PRO A 80 42.02 -17.77 10.98
CA PRO A 80 42.16 -17.73 9.54
C PRO A 80 42.85 -19.01 9.04
N THR A 81 42.12 -20.11 8.96
CA THR A 81 42.50 -21.19 8.05
C THR A 81 42.21 -20.68 6.65
N GLY A 82 43.24 -20.55 5.81
CA GLY A 82 43.21 -19.95 4.46
C GLY A 82 42.35 -20.68 3.43
N LEU A 83 41.17 -21.18 3.82
CA LEU A 83 40.19 -21.82 2.97
C LEU A 83 39.17 -20.77 2.55
N VAL A 84 39.14 -20.49 1.26
CA VAL A 84 38.10 -19.71 0.62
C VAL A 84 36.74 -20.34 0.95
N SER A 85 35.87 -19.62 1.64
CA SER A 85 34.52 -20.09 1.92
C SER A 85 33.69 -20.05 0.64
N ILE A 86 32.88 -21.07 0.36
CA ILE A 86 32.03 -21.08 -0.84
C ILE A 86 30.59 -20.84 -0.42
N LEU A 87 29.99 -19.76 -0.90
CA LEU A 87 28.57 -19.50 -0.78
C LEU A 87 27.85 -20.13 -1.98
N HIS A 88 27.09 -21.19 -1.72
CA HIS A 88 26.31 -21.88 -2.74
C HIS A 88 24.87 -21.36 -2.77
N ILE A 89 24.44 -20.88 -3.93
CA ILE A 89 23.06 -20.48 -4.19
C ILE A 89 22.40 -21.58 -5.03
N GLY A 90 21.26 -22.09 -4.54
CA GLY A 90 20.49 -23.13 -5.21
C GLY A 90 19.90 -22.70 -6.56
N PRO A 91 19.48 -23.67 -7.39
CA PRO A 91 18.97 -23.39 -8.73
C PRO A 91 17.63 -22.64 -8.67
N GLY A 92 17.40 -21.76 -9.67
CA GLY A 92 16.15 -21.02 -9.81
C GLY A 92 15.92 -19.89 -8.80
N LEU A 93 16.85 -19.62 -7.89
CA LEU A 93 16.68 -18.60 -6.85
C LEU A 93 16.93 -17.17 -7.33
N ALA A 94 17.82 -16.99 -8.31
CA ALA A 94 18.08 -15.70 -8.95
C ALA A 94 18.79 -15.86 -10.29
N ALA A 95 18.58 -14.92 -11.21
CA ALA A 95 19.29 -14.91 -12.49
C ALA A 95 20.81 -14.62 -12.29
N PRO A 96 21.73 -15.35 -12.94
CA PRO A 96 23.18 -15.18 -12.75
C PRO A 96 23.68 -13.75 -12.96
N GLY A 97 23.16 -13.06 -13.98
CA GLY A 97 23.52 -11.67 -14.27
C GLY A 97 23.09 -10.70 -13.15
N ALA A 98 21.93 -10.93 -12.54
CA ALA A 98 21.44 -10.14 -11.42
C ALA A 98 22.26 -10.38 -10.15
N VAL A 99 22.60 -11.63 -9.84
CA VAL A 99 23.48 -11.98 -8.72
C VAL A 99 24.85 -11.32 -8.89
N LYS A 100 25.46 -11.43 -10.08
CA LYS A 100 26.74 -10.79 -10.40
C LYS A 100 26.68 -9.28 -10.16
N TRP A 101 25.61 -8.64 -10.63
CA TRP A 101 25.41 -7.20 -10.47
C TRP A 101 25.35 -6.82 -8.98
N VAL A 102 24.54 -7.52 -8.17
CA VAL A 102 24.40 -7.25 -6.73
C VAL A 102 25.74 -7.39 -6.01
N VAL A 103 26.51 -8.42 -6.35
CA VAL A 103 27.84 -8.68 -5.80
C VAL A 103 28.83 -7.56 -6.15
N GLU A 104 28.89 -7.14 -7.41
CA GLU A 104 29.73 -6.02 -7.83
C GLU A 104 29.33 -4.71 -7.12
N TRP A 105 28.04 -4.52 -6.89
CA TRP A 105 27.56 -3.38 -6.14
C TRP A 105 28.00 -3.40 -4.68
N MET A 106 28.00 -4.54 -3.99
CA MET A 106 28.46 -4.60 -2.59
C MET A 106 29.89 -4.04 -2.47
N VAL A 107 30.76 -4.39 -3.43
CA VAL A 107 32.14 -3.89 -3.49
C VAL A 107 32.18 -2.39 -3.84
N LYS A 108 31.40 -1.94 -4.81
CA LYS A 108 31.32 -0.51 -5.20
C LYS A 108 30.78 0.35 -4.05
N ALA A 109 29.81 -0.15 -3.29
CA ALA A 109 29.21 0.55 -2.16
C ALA A 109 30.24 0.84 -1.05
N CYS A 110 31.22 -0.06 -0.83
CA CYS A 110 32.33 0.19 0.09
C CYS A 110 33.18 1.41 -0.28
N HIS A 111 33.27 1.76 -1.56
CA HIS A 111 34.06 2.89 -2.05
C HIS A 111 33.26 4.20 -2.11
N HIS A 112 31.94 4.15 -1.96
CA HIS A 112 31.06 5.27 -2.26
C HIS A 112 31.01 6.29 -1.10
N LYS A 113 31.38 7.55 -1.38
CA LYS A 113 31.32 8.66 -0.43
C LYS A 113 29.92 9.26 -0.32
N GLY A 114 29.09 8.77 0.61
CA GLY A 114 27.90 9.49 1.07
C GLY A 114 26.64 8.65 1.34
N LYS A 115 25.54 9.34 1.71
CA LYS A 115 24.24 8.77 2.12
C LYS A 115 23.44 8.06 1.00
N ASN A 116 24.00 7.93 -0.20
CA ASN A 116 23.29 7.49 -1.41
C ASN A 116 23.93 6.25 -2.05
N GLU A 117 24.53 5.34 -1.27
CA GLU A 117 25.05 4.06 -1.78
C GLU A 117 23.98 3.22 -2.51
N TYR A 118 22.71 3.42 -2.14
CA TYR A 118 21.56 2.78 -2.76
C TYR A 118 21.09 3.45 -4.07
N ARG A 119 21.54 4.67 -4.39
CA ARG A 119 21.29 5.28 -5.71
C ARG A 119 22.11 4.63 -6.82
N LEU A 120 23.19 3.92 -6.48
CA LEU A 120 24.00 3.18 -7.45
C LEU A 120 23.23 2.02 -8.10
N PHE A 121 22.09 1.61 -7.51
CA PHE A 121 21.25 0.52 -7.98
C PHE A 121 20.20 0.91 -9.01
N ALA A 122 19.69 2.13 -8.95
CA ALA A 122 18.69 2.62 -9.90
C ALA A 122 19.39 3.17 -11.14
N GLU A 123 20.11 2.32 -11.87
CA GLU A 123 20.55 2.69 -13.22
C GLU A 123 19.30 2.76 -14.11
N LYS A 124 18.95 3.97 -14.54
CA LYS A 124 17.94 4.22 -15.61
C LYS A 124 18.19 3.42 -16.90
N LYS A 125 19.34 2.76 -17.01
CA LYS A 125 19.77 1.95 -18.15
C LYS A 125 19.09 0.57 -18.20
N PHE A 126 18.65 0.02 -17.07
CA PHE A 126 18.00 -1.30 -17.06
C PHE A 126 16.52 -1.20 -17.43
N GLY A 127 16.07 -2.10 -18.31
CA GLY A 127 14.65 -2.31 -18.58
C GLY A 127 13.90 -2.87 -17.37
N PHE A 128 12.57 -2.86 -17.42
CA PHE A 128 11.72 -3.30 -16.30
C PHE A 128 12.03 -4.73 -15.86
N ALA A 129 12.07 -5.68 -16.79
CA ALA A 129 12.35 -7.09 -16.51
C ALA A 129 13.70 -7.29 -15.79
N GLN A 130 14.75 -6.60 -16.23
CA GLN A 130 16.06 -6.68 -15.59
C GLN A 130 16.04 -6.13 -14.16
N ASN A 131 15.29 -5.05 -13.90
CA ASN A 131 15.12 -4.52 -12.55
C ASN A 131 14.36 -5.49 -11.63
N VAL A 132 13.40 -6.26 -12.16
CA VAL A 132 12.71 -7.33 -11.41
C VAL A 132 13.69 -8.43 -11.02
N LEU A 133 14.57 -8.86 -11.93
CA LEU A 133 15.61 -9.87 -11.64
C LEU A 133 16.62 -9.37 -10.59
N VAL A 134 17.03 -8.11 -10.66
CA VAL A 134 17.91 -7.49 -9.64
C VAL A 134 17.21 -7.43 -8.28
N TYR A 135 15.93 -7.07 -8.25
CA TYR A 135 15.15 -7.08 -7.01
C TYR A 135 15.03 -8.50 -6.41
N GLN A 136 14.84 -9.53 -7.23
CA GLN A 136 14.87 -10.93 -6.77
C GLN A 136 16.21 -11.29 -6.12
N ALA A 137 17.33 -10.91 -6.75
CA ALA A 137 18.65 -11.13 -6.20
C ALA A 137 18.86 -10.36 -4.87
N LEU A 138 18.33 -9.14 -4.75
CA LEU A 138 18.35 -8.37 -3.49
C LEU A 138 17.59 -9.08 -2.36
N LEU A 139 16.41 -9.63 -2.67
CA LEU A 139 15.63 -10.43 -1.72
C LEU A 139 16.39 -11.69 -1.29
N LEU A 140 17.01 -12.39 -2.24
CA LEU A 140 17.82 -13.58 -1.98
C LEU A 140 18.97 -13.29 -1.00
N PHE A 141 19.70 -12.19 -1.22
CA PHE A 141 20.77 -11.78 -0.31
C PHE A 141 20.25 -11.12 0.99
N GLY A 142 18.94 -10.87 1.09
CA GLY A 142 18.30 -10.20 2.22
C GLY A 142 18.85 -8.79 2.47
N ILE A 143 19.05 -8.03 1.39
CA ILE A 143 19.55 -6.65 1.41
C ILE A 143 18.33 -5.70 1.36
N THR A 144 18.01 -5.05 2.48
CA THR A 144 16.73 -4.32 2.63
C THR A 144 16.77 -2.86 2.17
N ALA A 145 17.85 -2.14 2.46
CA ALA A 145 17.90 -0.70 2.21
C ALA A 145 17.78 -0.25 0.73
N PRO A 146 18.38 -0.93 -0.28
CA PRO A 146 18.12 -0.61 -1.68
C PRO A 146 16.78 -1.17 -2.18
N ALA A 147 16.20 -2.17 -1.49
CA ALA A 147 14.97 -2.83 -1.93
C ALA A 147 13.78 -1.86 -1.97
N ASP A 148 13.66 -0.94 -1.01
CA ASP A 148 12.58 0.06 -0.98
C ASP A 148 12.62 1.01 -2.19
N HIS A 149 13.82 1.37 -2.65
CA HIS A 149 13.97 2.17 -3.86
C HIS A 149 13.54 1.42 -5.13
N PHE A 150 13.86 0.12 -5.22
CA PHE A 150 13.37 -0.72 -6.32
C PHE A 150 11.85 -0.89 -6.29
N VAL A 151 11.27 -1.12 -5.10
CA VAL A 151 9.82 -1.23 -4.94
C VAL A 151 9.14 0.04 -5.44
N ALA A 152 9.62 1.22 -5.03
CA ALA A 152 9.07 2.49 -5.50
C ALA A 152 9.22 2.67 -7.03
N HIS A 153 10.37 2.33 -7.60
CA HIS A 153 10.62 2.46 -9.03
C HIS A 153 9.75 1.51 -9.88
N LEU A 154 9.71 0.23 -9.50
CA LEU A 154 8.92 -0.80 -10.18
C LEU A 154 7.43 -0.53 -10.04
N ASN A 155 6.96 -0.14 -8.86
CA ASN A 155 5.55 0.23 -8.66
C ASN A 155 5.17 1.45 -9.50
N LYS A 156 6.04 2.46 -9.59
CA LYS A 156 5.79 3.60 -10.49
C LYS A 156 5.62 3.14 -11.94
N HIS A 157 6.46 2.22 -12.42
CA HIS A 157 6.33 1.67 -13.78
C HIS A 157 4.98 0.96 -13.95
N ILE A 158 4.62 0.05 -13.05
CA ILE A 158 3.35 -0.71 -13.06
C ILE A 158 2.14 0.23 -13.11
N SER A 159 2.15 1.29 -12.29
CA SER A 159 1.02 2.22 -12.16
C SER A 159 0.92 3.23 -13.30
N THR A 160 2.04 3.64 -13.91
CA THR A 160 2.05 4.74 -14.90
C THR A 160 2.16 4.28 -16.35
N LYS A 161 2.69 3.10 -16.61
CA LYS A 161 2.88 2.56 -17.96
C LYS A 161 1.96 1.38 -18.21
N GLN A 162 1.63 1.14 -19.47
CA GLN A 162 1.02 -0.14 -19.86
C GLN A 162 2.08 -1.24 -19.72
N LEU A 163 1.70 -2.34 -19.06
CA LEU A 163 2.56 -3.50 -18.88
C LEU A 163 2.45 -4.40 -20.11
N THR A 164 3.53 -5.08 -20.48
CA THR A 164 3.47 -6.12 -21.52
C THR A 164 3.23 -7.51 -20.91
N ALA A 165 2.83 -8.49 -21.74
CA ALA A 165 2.65 -9.88 -21.28
C ALA A 165 3.96 -10.48 -20.73
N GLU A 166 5.11 -10.14 -21.33
CA GLU A 166 6.43 -10.56 -20.87
C GLU A 166 6.80 -9.98 -19.51
N GLU A 167 6.45 -8.71 -19.26
CA GLU A 167 6.69 -8.05 -17.98
C GLU A 167 5.82 -8.67 -16.87
N VAL A 168 4.56 -8.98 -17.19
CA VAL A 168 3.66 -9.70 -16.27
C VAL A 168 4.21 -11.09 -15.96
N ALA A 169 4.65 -11.83 -16.99
CA ALA A 169 5.25 -13.14 -16.81
C ALA A 169 6.52 -13.09 -15.96
N THR A 170 7.38 -12.10 -16.20
CA THR A 170 8.61 -11.89 -15.44
C THR A 170 8.29 -11.68 -13.96
N VAL A 171 7.37 -10.76 -13.63
CA VAL A 171 7.00 -10.51 -12.23
C VAL A 171 6.35 -11.75 -11.59
N TRP A 172 5.46 -12.43 -12.31
CA TRP A 172 4.72 -13.59 -11.83
C TRP A 172 5.61 -14.79 -11.48
N HIS A 173 6.58 -15.10 -12.35
CA HIS A 173 7.45 -16.27 -12.19
C HIS A 173 8.70 -15.98 -11.35
N THR A 174 9.12 -14.72 -11.23
CA THR A 174 10.36 -14.35 -10.54
C THR A 174 10.11 -14.00 -9.07
N LEU A 175 9.04 -13.27 -8.77
CA LEU A 175 8.83 -12.72 -7.43
C LEU A 175 7.98 -13.63 -6.55
N PRO A 176 8.24 -13.66 -5.23
CA PRO A 176 7.41 -14.42 -4.30
C PRO A 176 5.98 -13.87 -4.29
N ARG A 177 5.01 -14.74 -4.01
CA ARG A 177 3.57 -14.41 -3.94
C ARG A 177 3.27 -13.23 -2.99
N GLU A 178 4.05 -13.11 -1.91
CA GLU A 178 3.90 -12.04 -0.92
C GLU A 178 4.54 -10.70 -1.31
N SER A 179 5.20 -10.63 -2.46
CA SER A 179 5.89 -9.42 -2.92
C SER A 179 4.90 -8.25 -3.08
N LYS A 180 5.25 -7.10 -2.50
CA LYS A 180 4.50 -5.83 -2.68
C LYS A 180 4.37 -5.45 -4.16
N ILE A 181 5.37 -5.75 -4.97
CA ILE A 181 5.38 -5.47 -6.42
C ILE A 181 4.37 -6.36 -7.13
N LEU A 182 4.32 -7.66 -6.78
CA LEU A 182 3.35 -8.58 -7.37
C LEU A 182 1.92 -8.16 -7.01
N LYS A 183 1.66 -7.85 -5.74
CA LYS A 183 0.33 -7.37 -5.30
C LYS A 183 -0.08 -6.10 -6.05
N ASN A 184 0.82 -5.12 -6.18
CA ASN A 184 0.56 -3.90 -6.94
C ASN A 184 0.30 -4.17 -8.44
N MET A 185 1.02 -5.11 -9.04
CA MET A 185 0.76 -5.55 -10.43
C MET A 185 -0.65 -6.13 -10.57
N LEU A 186 -1.07 -7.01 -9.65
CA LEU A 186 -2.41 -7.60 -9.67
C LEU A 186 -3.50 -6.52 -9.57
N PHE A 187 -3.36 -5.57 -8.65
CA PHE A 187 -4.28 -4.43 -8.54
C PHE A 187 -4.32 -3.60 -9.83
N ALA A 188 -3.16 -3.22 -10.37
CA ALA A 188 -3.09 -2.42 -11.59
C ALA A 188 -3.70 -3.12 -12.81
N LEU A 189 -3.59 -4.44 -12.91
CA LEU A 189 -4.24 -5.22 -13.97
C LEU A 189 -5.76 -5.25 -13.82
N VAL A 190 -6.26 -5.37 -12.58
CA VAL A 190 -7.71 -5.33 -12.29
C VAL A 190 -8.30 -3.95 -12.58
N ASP A 191 -7.61 -2.87 -12.19
CA ASP A 191 -8.07 -1.50 -12.41
C ASP A 191 -8.10 -1.15 -13.91
N LYS A 192 -7.03 -1.47 -14.67
CA LYS A 192 -6.99 -1.18 -16.12
C LYS A 192 -8.09 -1.90 -16.91
N LYS A 193 -8.46 -3.13 -16.51
CA LYS A 193 -9.57 -3.90 -17.11
C LYS A 193 -10.91 -3.18 -16.95
N HIS A 194 -11.04 -2.36 -15.91
CA HIS A 194 -12.26 -1.61 -15.65
C HIS A 194 -12.35 -0.33 -16.48
N ASP A 195 -11.22 0.32 -16.75
CA ASP A 195 -11.15 1.61 -17.46
C ASP A 195 -11.24 1.48 -18.99
N HIS A 196 -11.51 0.29 -19.53
CA HIS A 196 -11.57 -0.03 -20.97
C HIS A 196 -10.31 0.37 -21.77
N ASN A 197 -9.19 0.65 -21.11
CA ASN A 197 -8.02 1.30 -21.69
C ASN A 197 -6.94 0.28 -22.09
N LEU A 198 -7.36 -0.80 -22.73
CA LEU A 198 -6.52 -1.97 -22.99
C LEU A 198 -6.49 -2.31 -24.49
N ASP A 199 -5.88 -1.45 -25.28
CA ASP A 199 -5.52 -1.79 -26.68
C ASP A 199 -4.46 -2.92 -26.76
N HIS A 200 -3.94 -3.39 -25.61
CA HIS A 200 -3.04 -4.53 -25.45
C HIS A 200 -3.66 -5.68 -24.62
N GLU A 201 -4.98 -5.66 -24.38
CA GLU A 201 -5.70 -6.68 -23.58
C GLU A 201 -5.46 -8.09 -24.09
N SER A 202 -5.39 -8.30 -25.41
CA SER A 202 -5.35 -9.64 -25.99
C SER A 202 -4.16 -10.48 -25.51
N ALA A 203 -2.95 -9.92 -25.47
CA ALA A 203 -1.75 -10.67 -25.10
C ALA A 203 -1.67 -10.95 -23.59
N ILE A 204 -2.03 -9.97 -22.75
CA ILE A 204 -2.03 -10.15 -21.29
C ILE A 204 -3.17 -11.06 -20.88
N VAL A 205 -4.37 -10.89 -21.46
CA VAL A 205 -5.52 -11.78 -21.22
C VAL A 205 -5.21 -13.20 -21.69
N ALA A 206 -4.61 -13.37 -22.87
CA ALA A 206 -4.18 -14.68 -23.35
C ALA A 206 -3.18 -15.31 -22.37
N TYR A 207 -2.15 -14.57 -21.95
CA TYR A 207 -1.18 -15.06 -20.98
C TYR A 207 -1.83 -15.44 -19.64
N VAL A 208 -2.69 -14.58 -19.09
CA VAL A 208 -3.44 -14.86 -17.84
C VAL A 208 -4.33 -16.10 -18.01
N ALA A 209 -4.98 -16.27 -19.16
CA ALA A 209 -5.80 -17.45 -19.44
C ALA A 209 -4.97 -18.74 -19.45
N THR A 210 -3.70 -18.68 -19.86
CA THR A 210 -2.76 -19.83 -19.75
C THR A 210 -2.29 -20.12 -18.32
N GLN A 211 -2.57 -19.26 -17.34
CA GLN A 211 -2.07 -19.36 -15.97
C GLN A 211 -3.24 -19.40 -14.97
N PRO A 212 -3.80 -20.59 -14.67
CA PRO A 212 -4.99 -20.72 -13.80
C PRO A 212 -4.82 -20.12 -12.40
N GLU A 213 -3.64 -20.28 -11.81
CA GLU A 213 -3.32 -19.71 -10.48
C GLU A 213 -3.35 -18.17 -10.48
N LEU A 214 -2.83 -17.54 -11.54
CA LEU A 214 -2.84 -16.09 -11.69
C LEU A 214 -4.28 -15.58 -11.85
N ASN A 215 -5.09 -16.31 -12.62
CA ASN A 215 -6.50 -15.98 -12.81
C ASN A 215 -7.32 -16.09 -11.51
N GLY A 216 -7.02 -17.10 -10.68
CA GLY A 216 -7.61 -17.23 -9.33
C GLY A 216 -7.33 -16.00 -8.47
N LEU A 217 -6.06 -15.60 -8.36
CA LEU A 217 -5.66 -14.42 -7.58
C LEU A 217 -6.25 -13.11 -8.12
N LEU A 218 -6.33 -12.95 -9.45
CA LEU A 218 -6.98 -11.78 -10.04
C LEU A 218 -8.47 -11.71 -9.69
N SER A 219 -9.13 -12.87 -9.59
CA SER A 219 -10.54 -12.95 -9.18
C SER A 219 -10.71 -12.54 -7.71
N GLU A 220 -9.83 -13.01 -6.82
CA GLU A 220 -9.83 -12.61 -5.41
C GLU A 220 -9.59 -11.11 -5.23
N VAL A 221 -8.60 -10.55 -5.94
CA VAL A 221 -8.29 -9.11 -5.90
C VAL A 221 -9.47 -8.29 -6.41
N ARG A 222 -10.14 -8.74 -7.48
CA ARG A 222 -11.35 -8.10 -8.00
C ARG A 222 -12.49 -8.11 -6.97
N GLU A 223 -12.70 -9.21 -6.27
CA GLU A 223 -13.72 -9.32 -5.23
C GLU A 223 -13.42 -8.38 -4.05
N MET A 224 -12.17 -8.33 -3.58
CA MET A 224 -11.73 -7.41 -2.53
C MET A 224 -11.95 -5.94 -2.93
N ARG A 225 -11.61 -5.59 -4.18
CA ARG A 225 -11.81 -4.25 -4.72
C ARG A 225 -13.29 -3.88 -4.77
N ASN A 226 -14.15 -4.78 -5.23
CA ASN A 226 -15.61 -4.56 -5.27
C ASN A 226 -16.20 -4.35 -3.87
N LYS A 227 -15.83 -5.19 -2.90
CA LYS A 227 -16.24 -5.05 -1.49
C LYS A 227 -15.81 -3.71 -0.89
N SER A 228 -14.58 -3.28 -1.20
CA SER A 228 -14.06 -1.97 -0.76
C SER A 228 -14.87 -0.81 -1.35
N PHE A 229 -15.17 -0.88 -2.65
CA PHE A 229 -15.96 0.13 -3.34
C PHE A 229 -17.40 0.21 -2.81
N GLU A 230 -18.06 -0.92 -2.60
CA GLU A 230 -19.39 -0.98 -1.99
C GLU A 230 -19.40 -0.40 -0.58
N HIS A 231 -18.37 -0.70 0.22
CA HIS A 231 -18.22 -0.14 1.55
C HIS A 231 -18.07 1.38 1.52
N GLN A 232 -17.23 1.90 0.62
CA GLN A 232 -17.03 3.34 0.46
C GLN A 232 -18.32 4.04 0.01
N LYS A 233 -19.04 3.48 -0.97
CA LYS A 233 -20.33 4.00 -1.41
C LYS A 233 -21.35 4.02 -0.27
N ALA A 234 -21.43 2.94 0.53
CA ALA A 234 -22.32 2.88 1.68
C ALA A 234 -21.97 3.91 2.77
N LEU A 235 -20.68 4.23 2.95
CA LEU A 235 -20.26 5.31 3.84
C LEU A 235 -20.71 6.66 3.29
N GLU A 236 -20.47 6.97 2.02
CA GLU A 236 -20.88 8.22 1.38
C GLU A 236 -22.40 8.43 1.45
N GLU A 237 -23.20 7.39 1.19
CA GLU A 237 -24.66 7.42 1.33
C GLU A 237 -25.09 7.70 2.79
N LYS A 238 -24.44 7.05 3.77
CA LYS A 238 -24.69 7.33 5.20
C LYS A 238 -24.35 8.76 5.59
N TRP A 239 -23.25 9.31 5.06
CA TRP A 239 -22.87 10.71 5.30
C TRP A 239 -23.89 11.68 4.68
N ALA A 240 -24.33 11.43 3.45
CA ALA A 240 -25.36 12.23 2.78
C ALA A 240 -26.70 12.22 3.54
N LEU A 241 -27.13 11.05 4.03
CA LEU A 241 -28.33 10.90 4.87
C LEU A 241 -28.24 11.71 6.16
N ARG A 242 -27.10 11.66 6.86
CA ARG A 242 -26.88 12.45 8.10
C ARG A 242 -26.93 13.95 7.83
N GLU A 243 -26.34 14.42 6.73
CA GLU A 243 -26.42 15.81 6.29
C GLU A 243 -27.86 16.25 6.01
N GLN A 244 -28.64 15.41 5.31
CA GLN A 244 -30.04 15.69 5.03
C GLN A 244 -30.89 15.74 6.32
N GLN A 245 -30.68 14.81 7.25
CA GLN A 245 -31.37 14.78 8.54
C GLN A 245 -31.06 16.03 9.37
N LYS A 246 -29.80 16.49 9.41
CA LYS A 246 -29.42 17.75 10.07
C LYS A 246 -30.17 18.95 9.49
N LYS A 247 -30.26 19.05 8.16
CA LYS A 247 -31.01 20.14 7.49
C LYS A 247 -32.50 20.12 7.85
N ILE A 248 -33.12 18.94 7.91
CA ILE A 248 -34.54 18.80 8.30
C ILE A 248 -34.73 19.19 9.77
N ALA A 249 -33.86 18.73 10.68
CA ALA A 249 -33.93 19.07 12.10
C ALA A 249 -33.79 20.59 12.34
N LEU A 250 -32.88 21.24 11.61
CA LEU A 250 -32.65 22.67 11.71
C LEU A 250 -33.87 23.48 11.22
N LYS A 251 -34.48 23.08 10.08
CA LYS A 251 -35.75 23.67 9.61
C LYS A 251 -36.88 23.50 10.62
N ARG A 252 -37.00 22.32 11.25
CA ARG A 252 -38.00 22.08 12.30
C ARG A 252 -37.76 22.95 13.53
N GLN A 253 -36.51 23.11 13.94
CA GLN A 253 -36.16 23.97 15.07
C GLN A 253 -36.48 25.45 14.78
N GLU A 254 -36.17 25.94 13.58
CA GLU A 254 -36.54 27.28 13.15
C GLU A 254 -38.05 27.49 13.09
N HIS A 255 -38.78 26.51 12.55
CA HIS A 255 -40.24 26.54 12.51
C HIS A 255 -40.83 26.62 13.93
N ASN A 256 -40.36 25.75 14.84
CA ASN A 256 -40.81 25.74 16.23
C ASN A 256 -40.47 27.04 16.97
N LYS A 257 -39.31 27.65 16.72
CA LYS A 257 -38.96 28.97 17.26
C LYS A 257 -39.89 30.07 16.75
N LYS A 258 -40.25 30.04 15.46
CA LYS A 258 -41.21 30.99 14.85
C LYS A 258 -42.62 30.83 15.43
N GLU A 259 -43.09 29.59 15.59
CA GLU A 259 -44.36 29.27 16.23
C GLU A 259 -44.40 29.75 17.69
N ALA A 260 -43.35 29.45 18.47
CA ALA A 260 -43.23 29.90 19.85
C ALA A 260 -43.22 31.44 19.97
N ALA A 261 -42.50 32.13 19.08
CA ALA A 261 -42.51 33.60 19.03
C ALA A 261 -43.89 34.17 18.67
N LYS A 262 -44.64 33.54 17.77
CA LYS A 262 -46.03 33.93 17.44
C LYS A 262 -46.98 33.70 18.62
N ALA A 263 -46.87 32.57 19.31
CA ALA A 263 -47.66 32.27 20.50
C ALA A 263 -47.37 33.26 21.63
N ALA A 264 -46.10 33.58 21.88
CA ALA A 264 -45.71 34.58 22.87
C ALA A 264 -46.27 35.98 22.55
N LYS A 265 -46.27 36.40 21.28
CA LYS A 265 -46.92 37.65 20.85
C LYS A 265 -48.43 37.66 21.09
N ARG A 266 -49.13 36.56 20.77
CA ARG A 266 -50.58 36.42 21.04
C ARG A 266 -50.92 36.47 22.53
N HIS A 267 -50.08 35.90 23.39
CA HIS A 267 -50.23 36.02 24.84
C HIS A 267 -49.92 37.43 25.36
N ALA A 268 -49.02 38.18 24.72
CA ALA A 268 -48.75 39.57 25.06
C ALA A 268 -49.84 40.55 24.57
N GLU A 269 -50.55 40.22 23.48
CA GLU A 269 -51.68 40.99 22.95
C GLU A 269 -52.99 40.77 23.70
N TRP A 270 -53.10 39.70 24.51
CA TRP A 270 -54.26 39.47 25.36
C TRP A 270 -54.18 40.35 26.62
N ARG A 271 -54.60 41.61 26.48
CA ARG A 271 -54.99 42.44 27.63
C ARG A 271 -56.40 42.01 28.06
N GLU A 272 -56.60 41.82 29.37
CA GLU A 272 -57.95 41.66 29.94
C GLU A 272 -58.88 42.73 29.37
N PRO A 273 -60.13 42.40 29.01
CA PRO A 273 -61.10 43.42 28.67
C PRO A 273 -61.27 44.32 29.89
N THR A 274 -60.79 45.57 29.81
CA THR A 274 -61.14 46.58 30.80
C THR A 274 -62.65 46.62 30.88
N LYS A 275 -63.20 46.34 32.08
CA LYS A 275 -64.62 46.50 32.39
C LYS A 275 -65.09 47.85 31.88
N HIS A 276 -65.76 47.88 30.73
CA HIS A 276 -66.47 49.06 30.27
C HIS A 276 -67.67 49.22 31.20
N GLN A 277 -67.55 50.13 32.17
CA GLN A 277 -68.68 50.75 32.81
C GLN A 277 -69.44 51.59 31.76
N GLY A 278 -70.75 51.37 31.65
CA GLY A 278 -71.67 52.03 30.73
C GLY A 278 -71.81 51.25 29.42
N GLY A 279 -72.91 50.59 29.09
CA GLY A 279 -74.30 50.88 29.41
C GLY A 279 -75.04 51.12 28.10
N ALA A 280 -75.57 50.07 27.47
CA ALA A 280 -76.69 50.10 26.51
C ALA A 280 -76.91 48.68 25.95
N TYR A 281 -78.18 48.34 25.73
CA TYR A 281 -78.72 47.07 25.23
C TYR A 281 -78.73 45.96 26.29
N GLU A 282 -79.86 45.39 26.73
CA GLU A 282 -81.17 45.23 26.11
C GLU A 282 -82.25 45.24 27.21
N LYS A 283 -83.26 46.10 27.08
CA LYS A 283 -84.55 45.87 27.74
C LYS A 283 -85.24 44.76 26.92
N ALA A 284 -85.41 43.58 27.51
CA ALA A 284 -86.23 42.53 26.92
C ALA A 284 -87.64 43.08 26.67
N LEU A 285 -88.04 43.16 25.39
CA LEU A 285 -89.39 43.56 24.99
C LEU A 285 -90.35 42.41 25.32
N ALA A 286 -91.50 42.73 25.92
CA ALA A 286 -92.54 41.75 26.20
C ALA A 286 -93.28 41.34 24.91
N PRO A 287 -93.87 40.13 24.84
CA PRO A 287 -94.60 39.66 23.66
C PRO A 287 -95.70 40.66 23.25
N GLY A 288 -95.70 41.08 21.99
CA GLY A 288 -96.71 41.99 21.41
C GLY A 288 -96.29 43.46 21.26
N GLN A 289 -95.07 43.88 21.66
CA GLN A 289 -94.59 45.23 21.39
C GLN A 289 -94.04 45.39 19.96
N ARG A 290 -94.50 46.44 19.25
CA ARG A 290 -94.07 46.78 17.88
C ARG A 290 -92.66 47.39 17.86
N THR A 291 -91.81 46.89 16.97
CA THR A 291 -90.57 47.57 16.59
C THR A 291 -90.74 48.27 15.24
N ARG A 292 -89.81 49.18 14.90
CA ARG A 292 -89.81 49.98 13.66
C ARG A 292 -89.73 49.14 12.37
N GLY A 293 -89.57 47.82 12.46
CA GLY A 293 -89.54 46.87 11.34
C GLY A 293 -90.69 45.85 11.30
N GLY A 294 -91.65 45.88 12.23
CA GLY A 294 -92.78 44.93 12.26
C GLY A 294 -93.06 44.31 13.64
N LEU A 295 -94.17 43.55 13.72
CA LEU A 295 -94.58 42.79 14.91
C LEU A 295 -93.74 41.52 15.04
N VAL A 296 -93.24 41.25 16.24
CA VAL A 296 -92.66 39.94 16.62
C VAL A 296 -93.83 38.97 16.83
N GLY A 297 -93.86 37.89 16.04
CA GLY A 297 -94.70 36.71 16.28
C GLY A 297 -93.95 35.66 17.08
#